data_AF-W7SWB7-F1
#
_entry.id   AF-W7SWB7-F1
#
_cell.length_a   1.000
_cell.length_b   1.000
_cell.length_c   1.000
_cell.angle_alpha   90.00
_cell.angle_beta   90.00
_cell.angle_gamma   90.00
#
_symmetry.space_group_name_H-M   'P 1'
#
loop_
_entity.id
_entity.type
_entity.pdbx_description
1 polymer ?
#
loop_
_entity_poly.entity_id
_entity_poly.type
_entity_poly.pdbx_seq_one_letter_code
_entity_poly.pdbx_strand_id
1 'polypeptide(L)'
;MHPARNLVRALKVPEITAFFWLAKGLSTALGESTSDYLVTALSPIPAVLLGFVGFVVSLVVQFAVRRYNAWAYWFAVAMVGVFGTMAADVLHVGFDVPYTLSALLYGIVLLAVYVIWFRVERTLSIHSVDRPRREAFYWAAVVATFALGTAAGDLTAMTLHLGYFWSIVLFAVAITVPAAGYRWWRWNAIFCFWCAYVLTRPLGASVADWLGKPTDVGGLGLGGGPVSLALAVLIAGVVAYLAVTKIDVQADAETPTAEVGRR
;
A
#
# COMPACT_ATOMS: atom_id res chain seq x y z
N MET A 1 -8.76 -12.92 43.70
CA MET A 1 -8.74 -13.15 42.24
C MET A 1 -9.09 -11.85 41.54
N HIS A 2 -8.12 -11.16 40.95
CA HIS A 2 -8.38 -10.02 40.08
C HIS A 2 -8.99 -10.55 38.77
N PRO A 3 -10.14 -10.04 38.30
CA PRO A 3 -10.58 -10.35 36.95
C PRO A 3 -9.54 -9.79 35.99
N ALA A 4 -8.95 -10.66 35.19
CA ALA A 4 -8.08 -10.25 34.09
C ALA A 4 -8.88 -9.25 33.25
N ARG A 5 -8.38 -8.01 33.14
CA ARG A 5 -8.89 -7.04 32.18
C ARG A 5 -8.80 -7.71 30.80
N ASN A 6 -9.94 -8.12 30.25
CA ASN A 6 -10.08 -8.40 28.83
C ASN A 6 -9.75 -7.11 28.09
N LEU A 7 -8.47 -6.93 27.75
CA LEU A 7 -8.02 -5.90 26.84
C LEU A 7 -8.64 -6.23 25.48
N VAL A 8 -9.79 -5.63 25.21
CA VAL A 8 -10.41 -5.59 23.89
C VAL A 8 -9.31 -5.28 22.87
N ARG A 9 -9.07 -6.23 21.98
CA ARG A 9 -7.91 -6.25 21.09
C ARG A 9 -8.16 -5.28 19.93
N ALA A 10 -7.82 -4.01 20.14
CA ALA A 10 -8.06 -2.98 19.13
C ALA A 10 -7.13 -3.17 17.92
N LEU A 11 -7.70 -3.65 16.81
CA LEU A 11 -7.03 -3.68 15.52
C LEU A 11 -6.94 -2.27 14.95
N LYS A 12 -5.81 -1.99 14.28
CA LYS A 12 -5.52 -0.69 13.65
C LYS A 12 -5.53 -0.71 12.13
N VAL A 13 -5.90 -1.85 11.54
CA VAL A 13 -5.94 -2.08 10.10
C VAL A 13 -7.37 -2.43 9.66
N PRO A 14 -7.78 -2.05 8.44
CA PRO A 14 -9.12 -2.33 7.94
C PRO A 14 -9.36 -3.82 7.71
N GLU A 15 -10.63 -4.20 7.59
CA GLU A 15 -11.05 -5.48 7.05
C GLU A 15 -10.73 -5.57 5.55
N ILE A 16 -10.34 -6.75 5.07
CA ILE A 16 -10.03 -6.99 3.65
C ILE A 16 -11.33 -7.18 2.88
N THR A 17 -11.93 -6.08 2.44
CA THR A 17 -13.13 -6.06 1.59
C THR A 17 -12.81 -5.65 0.16
N ALA A 18 -13.81 -5.61 -0.73
CA ALA A 18 -13.64 -5.02 -2.05
C ALA A 18 -13.22 -3.53 -1.96
N PHE A 19 -13.72 -2.80 -0.97
CA PHE A 19 -13.35 -1.39 -0.75
C PHE A 19 -11.89 -1.24 -0.30
N PHE A 20 -11.35 -2.20 0.45
CA PHE A 20 -9.93 -2.23 0.77
C PHE A 20 -9.08 -2.26 -0.51
N TRP A 21 -9.39 -3.15 -1.45
CA TRP A 21 -8.64 -3.26 -2.70
C TRP A 21 -8.83 -2.04 -3.60
N LEU A 22 -10.03 -1.45 -3.63
CA LEU A 22 -10.29 -0.20 -4.34
C LEU A 22 -9.46 0.96 -3.78
N ALA A 23 -9.56 1.22 -2.47
CA ALA A 23 -8.79 2.27 -1.81
C ALA A 23 -7.28 2.02 -1.91
N LYS A 24 -6.84 0.76 -1.82
CA LYS A 24 -5.44 0.37 -2.03
C LYS A 24 -4.98 0.71 -3.44
N GLY A 25 -5.70 0.30 -4.48
CA GLY A 25 -5.37 0.61 -5.87
C GLY A 25 -5.28 2.12 -6.14
N LEU A 26 -6.29 2.87 -5.68
CA LEU A 26 -6.29 4.33 -5.77
C LEU A 26 -5.11 4.97 -5.02
N SER A 27 -4.81 4.49 -3.82
CA SER A 27 -3.69 5.02 -3.02
C SER A 27 -2.33 4.77 -3.68
N THR A 28 -2.17 3.63 -4.37
CA THR A 28 -0.93 3.32 -5.08
C THR A 28 -0.74 4.20 -6.30
N ALA A 29 -1.79 4.44 -7.07
CA ALA A 29 -1.74 5.37 -8.21
C ALA A 29 -1.56 6.83 -7.76
N LEU A 30 -2.22 7.22 -6.65
CA LEU A 30 -2.07 8.56 -6.09
C LEU A 30 -0.63 8.81 -5.63
N GLY A 31 -0.01 7.83 -4.96
CA GLY A 31 1.37 7.93 -4.50
C GLY A 31 2.33 8.26 -5.64
N GLU A 32 2.22 7.52 -6.74
CA GLU A 32 3.00 7.72 -7.98
C GLU A 32 2.77 9.10 -8.61
N SER A 33 1.53 9.41 -8.95
CA SER A 33 1.21 10.68 -9.64
C SER A 33 1.55 11.92 -8.80
N THR A 34 1.41 11.82 -7.48
CA THR A 34 1.73 12.92 -6.57
C THR A 34 3.23 13.11 -6.40
N SER A 35 4.02 12.03 -6.33
CA SER A 35 5.48 12.18 -6.27
C SER A 35 6.02 12.82 -7.54
N ASP A 36 5.59 12.34 -8.71
CA ASP A 36 6.02 12.85 -10.01
C ASP A 36 5.65 14.32 -10.18
N TYR A 37 4.41 14.65 -9.81
CA TYR A 37 3.95 16.04 -9.82
C TYR A 37 4.77 16.92 -8.88
N LEU A 38 5.03 16.48 -7.64
CA LEU A 38 5.80 17.28 -6.68
C LEU A 38 7.25 17.49 -7.11
N VAL A 39 7.91 16.48 -7.68
CA VAL A 39 9.29 16.58 -8.18
C VAL A 39 9.39 17.43 -9.45
N THR A 40 8.29 17.57 -10.19
CA THR A 40 8.21 18.46 -11.36
C THR A 40 7.84 19.90 -10.97
N ALA A 41 6.93 20.06 -10.01
CA ALA A 41 6.41 21.36 -9.56
C ALA A 41 7.36 22.06 -8.58
N LEU A 42 8.11 21.30 -7.79
CA LEU A 42 9.18 21.75 -6.91
C LEU A 42 10.51 21.23 -7.45
N SER A 43 11.64 21.75 -6.98
CA SER A 43 12.91 21.07 -7.25
C SER A 43 12.98 19.73 -6.48
N PRO A 44 13.75 18.74 -6.97
CA PRO A 44 13.74 17.38 -6.41
C PRO A 44 14.05 17.32 -4.90
N ILE A 45 15.02 18.10 -4.42
CA ILE A 45 15.44 18.07 -3.00
C ILE A 45 14.29 18.54 -2.08
N PRO A 46 13.69 19.73 -2.25
CA PRO A 46 12.49 20.13 -1.50
C PRO A 46 11.32 19.15 -1.61
N ALA A 47 11.07 18.58 -2.80
CA ALA A 47 9.98 17.62 -3.00
C ALA A 47 10.18 16.37 -2.13
N VAL A 48 11.37 15.79 -2.15
CA VAL A 48 11.73 14.60 -1.34
C VAL A 48 11.67 14.90 0.15
N LEU A 49 12.16 16.07 0.59
CA LEU A 49 12.08 16.49 1.99
C LEU A 49 10.62 16.65 2.45
N LEU A 50 9.77 17.27 1.62
CA LEU A 50 8.34 17.41 1.91
C LEU A 50 7.64 16.04 1.98
N GLY A 51 7.94 15.15 1.03
CA GLY A 51 7.43 13.77 1.03
C GLY A 51 7.85 13.01 2.29
N PHE A 52 9.12 13.14 2.71
CA PHE A 52 9.63 12.52 3.93
C PHE A 52 8.94 13.06 5.19
N VAL A 53 8.74 14.38 5.30
CA VAL A 53 8.01 14.99 6.42
C VAL A 53 6.57 14.47 6.45
N GLY A 54 5.88 14.44 5.30
CA GLY A 54 4.52 13.89 5.20
C GLY A 54 4.44 12.43 5.62
N PHE A 55 5.39 11.60 5.17
CA PHE A 55 5.55 10.22 5.58
C PHE A 55 5.72 10.08 7.10
N VAL A 56 6.66 10.81 7.71
CA VAL A 56 6.91 10.75 9.16
C VAL A 56 5.67 11.19 9.95
N VAL A 57 5.06 12.32 9.59
CA VAL A 57 3.86 12.83 10.26
C VAL A 57 2.72 11.82 10.18
N SER A 58 2.49 11.23 9.00
CA SER A 58 1.41 10.26 8.79
C SER A 58 1.60 9.00 9.64
N LEU A 59 2.82 8.48 9.76
CA LEU A 59 3.12 7.34 10.62
C LEU A 59 2.97 7.71 12.09
N VAL A 60 3.46 8.88 12.52
CA VAL A 60 3.29 9.34 13.91
C VAL A 60 1.81 9.40 14.28
N VAL A 61 0.97 9.96 13.40
CA VAL A 61 -0.49 9.99 13.60
C VAL A 61 -1.04 8.57 13.69
N GLN A 62 -0.70 7.68 12.75
CA GLN A 62 -1.18 6.30 12.74
C GLN A 62 -0.79 5.52 14.01
N PHE A 63 0.46 5.63 14.46
CA PHE A 63 0.92 4.98 15.69
C PHE A 63 0.24 5.56 16.94
N ALA A 64 -0.09 6.85 16.94
CA ALA A 64 -0.78 7.52 18.05
C ALA A 64 -2.26 7.10 18.20
N VAL A 65 -2.95 6.79 17.10
CA VAL A 65 -4.34 6.34 17.16
C VAL A 65 -4.41 4.92 17.75
N ARG A 66 -5.35 4.69 18.67
CA ARG A 66 -5.47 3.42 19.42
C ARG A 66 -6.34 2.34 18.76
N ARG A 67 -7.15 2.69 17.78
CA ARG A 67 -8.07 1.80 17.04
C ARG A 67 -8.04 2.15 15.56
N TYR A 68 -8.54 1.28 14.71
CA TYR A 68 -8.68 1.59 13.29
C TYR A 68 -9.44 2.91 13.08
N ASN A 69 -8.83 3.80 12.31
CA ASN A 69 -9.40 5.06 11.84
C ASN A 69 -9.07 5.16 10.36
N ALA A 70 -10.12 5.17 9.52
CA ALA A 70 -9.97 5.17 8.07
C ALA A 70 -9.11 6.34 7.57
N TRP A 71 -9.31 7.55 8.09
CA TRP A 71 -8.53 8.72 7.70
C TRP A 71 -7.05 8.57 8.03
N ALA A 72 -6.71 8.22 9.28
CA ALA A 72 -5.33 8.07 9.70
C ALA A 72 -4.61 6.96 8.89
N TYR A 73 -5.27 5.82 8.71
CA TYR A 73 -4.70 4.68 8.01
C TYR A 73 -4.48 4.97 6.52
N TRP A 74 -5.52 5.44 5.81
CA TRP A 74 -5.40 5.70 4.37
C TRP A 74 -4.52 6.91 4.06
N PHE A 75 -4.47 7.91 4.95
CA PHE A 75 -3.49 8.99 4.86
C PHE A 75 -2.05 8.47 4.99
N ALA A 76 -1.80 7.58 5.97
CA ALA A 76 -0.49 6.93 6.10
C ALA A 76 -0.15 6.07 4.88
N VAL A 77 -1.09 5.29 4.34
CA VAL A 77 -0.87 4.53 3.09
C VAL A 77 -0.54 5.47 1.92
N ALA A 78 -1.24 6.60 1.78
CA ALA A 78 -0.99 7.57 0.72
C ALA A 78 0.40 8.22 0.84
N MET A 79 0.79 8.68 2.04
CA MET A 79 2.10 9.30 2.28
C MET A 79 3.26 8.31 2.18
N VAL A 80 3.05 7.05 2.58
CA VAL A 80 3.98 5.96 2.27
C VAL A 80 4.11 5.75 0.77
N GLY A 81 3.02 5.93 0.03
CA GLY A 81 3.04 5.94 -1.44
C GLY A 81 3.91 7.02 -2.02
N VAL A 82 3.63 8.27 -1.68
CA VAL A 82 4.39 9.43 -2.18
C VAL A 82 5.88 9.29 -1.86
N PHE A 83 6.23 9.06 -0.60
CA PHE A 83 7.63 8.95 -0.21
C PHE A 83 8.29 7.67 -0.74
N GLY A 84 7.56 6.56 -0.82
CA GLY A 84 8.07 5.30 -1.36
C GLY A 84 8.46 5.41 -2.83
N THR A 85 7.67 6.11 -3.65
CA THR A 85 8.03 6.41 -5.05
C THR A 85 9.29 7.27 -5.11
N MET A 86 9.30 8.39 -4.37
CA MET A 86 10.45 9.29 -4.32
C MET A 86 11.74 8.58 -3.90
N ALA A 87 11.67 7.65 -2.93
CA ALA A 87 12.82 6.87 -2.51
C ALA A 87 13.33 5.94 -3.63
N ALA A 88 12.44 5.32 -4.39
CA ALA A 88 12.81 4.49 -5.53
C ALA A 88 13.44 5.33 -6.66
N ASP A 89 12.85 6.48 -6.97
CA ASP A 89 13.34 7.38 -8.03
C ASP A 89 14.66 8.02 -7.67
N VAL A 90 14.89 8.40 -6.41
CA VAL A 90 16.19 8.93 -5.97
C VAL A 90 17.31 7.93 -6.22
N LEU A 91 17.07 6.61 -6.04
CA LEU A 91 18.07 5.61 -6.39
C LEU A 91 18.33 5.55 -7.89
N HIS A 92 17.28 5.51 -8.71
CA HIS A 92 17.45 5.39 -10.16
C HIS A 92 17.89 6.70 -10.82
N VAL A 93 17.10 7.75 -10.68
CA VAL A 93 17.30 9.06 -11.30
C VAL A 93 18.41 9.86 -10.60
N GLY A 94 18.48 9.79 -9.27
CA GLY A 94 19.45 10.56 -8.49
C GLY A 94 20.84 9.93 -8.40
N PHE A 95 20.92 8.61 -8.29
CA PHE A 95 22.18 7.87 -8.15
C PHE A 95 22.53 6.98 -9.35
N ASP A 96 21.76 7.04 -10.44
CA ASP A 96 21.98 6.28 -11.68
C ASP A 96 21.99 4.75 -11.47
N VAL A 97 21.26 4.26 -10.46
CA VAL A 97 21.17 2.83 -10.15
C VAL A 97 20.14 2.17 -11.07
N PRO A 98 20.47 1.15 -11.88
CA PRO A 98 19.49 0.53 -12.79
C PRO A 98 18.25 -0.01 -12.07
N TYR A 99 17.07 0.11 -12.69
CA TYR A 99 15.80 -0.39 -12.14
C TYR A 99 15.84 -1.86 -11.72
N THR A 100 16.60 -2.69 -12.45
CA THR A 100 16.77 -4.11 -12.10
C THR A 100 17.43 -4.25 -10.72
N LEU A 101 18.45 -3.45 -10.44
CA LEU A 101 19.18 -3.52 -9.17
C LEU A 101 18.37 -2.91 -8.02
N SER A 102 17.66 -1.80 -8.26
CA SER A 102 16.79 -1.19 -7.24
C SER A 102 15.59 -2.10 -6.92
N ALA A 103 14.94 -2.71 -7.91
CA ALA A 103 13.88 -3.69 -7.70
C ALA A 103 14.37 -4.92 -6.92
N LEU A 104 15.55 -5.46 -7.27
CA LEU A 104 16.16 -6.57 -6.52
C LEU A 104 16.46 -6.17 -5.08
N LEU A 105 17.05 -4.99 -4.85
CA LEU A 105 17.36 -4.46 -3.53
C LEU A 105 16.09 -4.37 -2.67
N TYR A 106 15.04 -3.71 -3.17
CA TYR A 106 13.79 -3.58 -2.42
C TYR A 106 13.08 -4.93 -2.23
N GLY A 107 13.23 -5.87 -3.17
CA GLY A 107 12.76 -7.24 -3.03
C GLY A 107 13.46 -7.98 -1.88
N ILE A 108 14.78 -7.84 -1.77
CA ILE A 108 15.58 -8.39 -0.67
C ILE A 108 15.19 -7.75 0.66
N VAL A 109 15.00 -6.43 0.70
CA VAL A 109 14.56 -5.70 1.89
C VAL A 109 13.17 -6.18 2.33
N LEU A 110 12.22 -6.29 1.42
CA LEU A 110 10.87 -6.77 1.71
C LEU A 110 10.89 -8.21 2.25
N LEU A 111 11.69 -9.08 1.61
CA LEU A 111 11.86 -10.46 2.06
C LEU A 111 12.47 -10.50 3.47
N ALA A 112 13.50 -9.69 3.74
CA ALA A 112 14.10 -9.59 5.06
C ALA A 112 13.07 -9.14 6.12
N VAL A 113 12.23 -8.16 5.80
CA VAL A 113 11.13 -7.72 6.68
C VAL A 113 10.18 -8.87 6.99
N TYR A 114 9.73 -9.64 5.99
CA TYR A 114 8.86 -10.79 6.22
C TYR A 114 9.54 -11.89 7.04
N VAL A 115 10.79 -12.22 6.75
CA VAL A 115 11.55 -13.25 7.47
C VAL A 115 11.72 -12.86 8.94
N ILE A 116 12.15 -11.62 9.21
CA ILE A 116 12.35 -11.11 10.56
C ILE A 116 11.00 -11.05 11.30
N TRP A 117 9.95 -10.53 10.66
CA TRP A 117 8.61 -10.49 11.24
C TRP A 117 8.13 -11.89 11.62
N PHE A 118 8.23 -12.86 10.71
CA PHE A 118 7.83 -14.24 10.99
C PHE A 118 8.67 -14.90 12.09
N ARG A 119 9.98 -14.63 12.15
CA ARG A 119 10.87 -15.14 13.21
C ARG A 119 10.46 -14.59 14.58
N VAL A 120 10.10 -13.30 14.67
CA VAL A 120 9.79 -12.62 15.93
C VAL A 120 8.35 -12.85 16.40
N GLU A 121 7.37 -12.82 15.49
CA GLU A 121 5.95 -12.85 15.83
C GLU A 121 5.27 -14.19 15.51
N ARG A 122 5.93 -15.06 14.74
CA ARG A 122 5.43 -16.37 14.29
C ARG A 122 4.11 -16.28 13.52
N THR A 123 3.81 -15.11 12.97
CA THR A 123 2.65 -14.82 12.12
C THR A 123 2.96 -13.67 11.18
N LEU A 124 2.39 -13.71 9.98
CA LEU A 124 2.35 -12.60 9.02
C LEU A 124 0.90 -12.11 8.81
N SER A 125 -0.02 -12.51 9.68
CA SER A 125 -1.44 -12.20 9.54
C SER A 125 -1.73 -10.74 9.87
N ILE A 126 -2.37 -10.04 8.93
CA ILE A 126 -2.81 -8.66 9.14
C ILE A 126 -3.95 -8.54 10.16
N HIS A 127 -4.72 -9.62 10.38
CA HIS A 127 -5.76 -9.67 11.41
C HIS A 127 -5.21 -9.72 12.83
N SER A 128 -3.88 -9.66 12.97
CA SER A 128 -3.20 -9.72 14.26
C SER A 128 -2.30 -8.52 14.50
N VAL A 129 -2.54 -7.40 13.81
CA VAL A 129 -1.83 -6.12 14.03
C VAL A 129 -2.45 -5.40 15.23
N ASP A 130 -2.11 -5.89 16.42
CA ASP A 130 -2.66 -5.46 17.72
C ASP A 130 -1.61 -4.86 18.66
N ARG A 131 -0.32 -5.05 18.38
CA ARG A 131 0.80 -4.56 19.20
C ARG A 131 1.67 -3.58 18.41
N PRO A 132 2.29 -2.58 19.06
CA PRO A 132 3.16 -1.61 18.39
C PRO A 132 4.26 -2.25 17.53
N ARG A 133 4.83 -3.37 18.01
CA ARG A 133 5.86 -4.11 17.27
C ARG A 133 5.34 -4.74 15.97
N ARG A 134 4.13 -5.31 15.99
CA ARG A 134 3.50 -5.89 14.80
C ARG A 134 3.06 -4.79 13.82
N GLU A 135 2.59 -3.67 14.36
CA GLU A 135 2.29 -2.47 13.58
C GLU A 135 3.55 -1.94 12.88
N ALA A 136 4.70 -1.91 13.55
CA ALA A 136 5.97 -1.53 12.94
C ALA A 136 6.40 -2.47 11.81
N PHE A 137 6.31 -3.79 11.99
CA PHE A 137 6.59 -4.75 10.91
C PHE A 137 5.62 -4.62 9.74
N TYR A 138 4.33 -4.41 10.02
CA TYR A 138 3.33 -4.15 9.01
C TYR A 138 3.70 -2.91 8.17
N TRP A 139 3.97 -1.77 8.81
CA TRP A 139 4.34 -0.56 8.08
C TRP A 139 5.68 -0.67 7.36
N ALA A 140 6.67 -1.37 7.93
CA ALA A 140 7.92 -1.67 7.24
C ALA A 140 7.69 -2.49 5.96
N ALA A 141 6.83 -3.51 6.01
CA ALA A 141 6.46 -4.30 4.84
C ALA A 141 5.73 -3.44 3.81
N VAL A 142 4.83 -2.56 4.24
CA VAL A 142 4.13 -1.63 3.35
C VAL A 142 5.12 -0.68 2.67
N VAL A 143 6.02 -0.02 3.41
CA VAL A 143 7.03 0.89 2.84
C VAL A 143 7.92 0.18 1.82
N ALA A 144 8.46 -1.00 2.18
CA ALA A 144 9.30 -1.77 1.26
C ALA A 144 8.54 -2.22 0.01
N THR A 145 7.26 -2.59 0.15
CA THR A 145 6.39 -2.92 -0.98
C THR A 145 6.18 -1.72 -1.90
N PHE A 146 6.00 -0.52 -1.35
CA PHE A 146 5.77 0.68 -2.13
C PHE A 146 6.98 1.03 -3.00
N ALA A 147 8.19 1.01 -2.43
CA ALA A 147 9.42 1.26 -3.18
C ALA A 147 9.73 0.14 -4.20
N LEU A 148 9.53 -1.13 -3.83
CA LEU A 148 9.65 -2.27 -4.75
C LEU A 148 8.71 -2.13 -5.93
N GLY A 149 7.46 -1.77 -5.70
CA GLY A 149 6.46 -1.72 -6.75
C GLY A 149 6.64 -0.57 -7.72
N THR A 150 7.15 0.60 -7.31
CA THR A 150 7.60 1.64 -8.24
C THR A 150 8.72 1.10 -9.14
N ALA A 151 9.80 0.60 -8.52
CA ALA A 151 10.95 0.08 -9.27
C ALA A 151 10.55 -1.07 -10.21
N ALA A 152 9.67 -1.97 -9.80
CA ALA A 152 9.18 -3.06 -10.63
C ALA A 152 8.25 -2.59 -11.76
N GLY A 153 7.41 -1.59 -11.50
CA GLY A 153 6.56 -0.96 -12.51
C GLY A 153 7.41 -0.37 -13.64
N ASP A 154 8.34 0.51 -13.29
CA ASP A 154 9.26 1.13 -14.25
C ASP A 154 10.22 0.14 -14.90
N LEU A 155 10.70 -0.88 -14.17
CA LEU A 155 11.50 -1.95 -14.75
C LEU A 155 10.76 -2.60 -15.93
N THR A 156 9.50 -2.97 -15.72
CA THR A 156 8.70 -3.63 -16.77
C THR A 156 8.37 -2.69 -17.93
N ALA A 157 8.01 -1.44 -17.63
CA ALA A 157 7.60 -0.48 -18.65
C ALA A 157 8.80 0.02 -19.47
N MET A 158 9.87 0.46 -18.80
CA MET A 158 10.99 1.19 -19.39
C MET A 158 12.16 0.28 -19.76
N THR A 159 12.58 -0.63 -18.86
CA THR A 159 13.76 -1.48 -19.10
C THR A 159 13.44 -2.71 -19.93
N LEU A 160 12.27 -3.34 -19.72
CA LEU A 160 11.80 -4.45 -20.54
C LEU A 160 11.02 -3.98 -21.79
N HIS A 161 10.88 -2.66 -21.98
CA HIS A 161 10.22 -2.03 -23.12
C HIS A 161 8.78 -2.50 -23.38
N LEU A 162 8.05 -2.92 -22.33
CA LEU A 162 6.63 -3.27 -22.47
C LEU A 162 5.76 -2.02 -22.63
N GLY A 163 6.20 -0.89 -22.08
CA GLY A 163 5.37 0.31 -21.90
C GLY A 163 4.33 0.14 -20.79
N TYR A 164 3.82 1.27 -20.28
CA TYR A 164 2.97 1.27 -19.10
C TYR A 164 1.66 0.49 -19.27
N PHE A 165 1.02 0.54 -20.45
CA PHE A 165 -0.22 -0.21 -20.70
C PHE A 165 -0.02 -1.73 -20.56
N TRP A 166 1.01 -2.30 -21.17
CA TRP A 166 1.25 -3.75 -21.08
C TRP A 166 1.77 -4.17 -19.71
N SER A 167 2.48 -3.28 -18.99
CA SER A 167 2.78 -3.49 -17.56
C SER A 167 1.50 -3.58 -16.72
N ILE A 168 0.48 -2.74 -16.95
CA ILE A 168 -0.82 -2.85 -16.28
C ILE A 168 -1.42 -4.23 -16.52
N VAL A 169 -1.47 -4.69 -17.78
CA VAL A 169 -2.00 -6.01 -18.14
C VAL A 169 -1.21 -7.12 -17.45
N LEU A 170 0.12 -7.04 -17.44
CA LEU A 170 1.00 -8.01 -16.78
C LEU A 170 0.67 -8.13 -15.29
N PHE A 171 0.62 -7.01 -14.55
CA PHE A 171 0.36 -7.04 -13.11
C PHE A 171 -1.08 -7.42 -12.79
N ALA A 172 -2.05 -7.01 -13.61
CA ALA A 172 -3.45 -7.41 -13.46
C ALA A 172 -3.59 -8.94 -13.60
N VAL A 173 -2.97 -9.54 -14.61
CA VAL A 173 -2.92 -10.99 -14.79
C VAL A 173 -2.18 -11.66 -13.63
N ALA A 174 -1.03 -11.12 -13.19
CA ALA A 174 -0.27 -11.68 -12.09
C ALA A 174 -1.07 -11.73 -10.78
N ILE A 175 -1.91 -10.72 -10.48
CA ILE A 175 -2.80 -10.69 -9.31
C ILE A 175 -3.86 -11.81 -9.37
N THR A 176 -4.26 -12.26 -10.56
CA THR A 176 -5.20 -13.39 -10.66
C THR A 176 -4.62 -14.70 -10.14
N VAL A 177 -3.29 -14.86 -10.12
CA VAL A 177 -2.61 -16.08 -9.64
C VAL A 177 -2.86 -16.34 -8.15
N PRO A 178 -2.55 -15.42 -7.21
CA PRO A 178 -2.89 -15.63 -5.79
C PRO A 178 -4.40 -15.70 -5.56
N ALA A 179 -5.23 -15.00 -6.35
CA ALA A 179 -6.68 -15.08 -6.24
C ALA A 179 -7.22 -16.47 -6.63
N ALA A 180 -6.76 -17.01 -7.76
CA ALA A 180 -7.06 -18.36 -8.24
C ALA A 180 -6.56 -19.42 -7.26
N GLY A 181 -5.32 -19.29 -6.78
CA GLY A 181 -4.73 -20.21 -5.80
C GLY A 181 -5.49 -20.25 -4.49
N TYR A 182 -6.00 -19.10 -4.02
CA TYR A 182 -6.87 -19.06 -2.86
C TYR A 182 -8.23 -19.71 -3.13
N ARG A 183 -8.87 -19.38 -4.27
CA ARG A 183 -10.24 -19.80 -4.59
C ARG A 183 -10.39 -21.28 -4.96
N TRP A 184 -9.40 -21.84 -5.65
CA TRP A 184 -9.48 -23.20 -6.22
C TRP A 184 -8.47 -24.18 -5.63
N TRP A 185 -7.27 -23.72 -5.28
CA TRP A 185 -6.18 -24.59 -4.82
C TRP A 185 -5.90 -24.53 -3.32
N ARG A 186 -6.74 -23.81 -2.55
CA ARG A 186 -6.67 -23.71 -1.09
C ARG A 186 -5.29 -23.25 -0.59
N TRP A 187 -4.63 -22.38 -1.35
CA TRP A 187 -3.39 -21.75 -0.92
C TRP A 187 -3.60 -20.93 0.37
N ASN A 188 -2.53 -20.75 1.13
CA ASN A 188 -2.58 -20.02 2.38
C ASN A 188 -3.08 -18.57 2.17
N ALA A 189 -4.13 -18.17 2.89
CA ALA A 189 -4.77 -16.86 2.74
C ALA A 189 -3.80 -15.68 2.96
N ILE A 190 -2.89 -15.81 3.95
CA ILE A 190 -1.92 -14.77 4.30
C ILE A 190 -0.90 -14.62 3.17
N PHE A 191 -0.42 -15.74 2.62
CA PHE A 191 0.47 -15.73 1.47
C PHE A 191 -0.19 -15.07 0.25
N CYS A 192 -1.39 -15.51 -0.12
CA CYS A 192 -2.14 -14.94 -1.24
C CYS A 192 -2.40 -13.44 -1.06
N PHE A 193 -2.74 -13.02 0.16
CA PHE A 193 -2.91 -11.61 0.50
C PHE A 193 -1.65 -10.81 0.25
N TRP A 194 -0.50 -11.22 0.79
CA TRP A 194 0.75 -10.47 0.62
C TRP A 194 1.22 -10.47 -0.84
N CYS A 195 1.09 -11.57 -1.57
CA CYS A 195 1.38 -11.59 -3.00
C CYS A 195 0.51 -10.60 -3.78
N ALA A 196 -0.81 -10.63 -3.57
CA ALA A 196 -1.72 -9.67 -4.21
C ALA A 196 -1.41 -8.23 -3.78
N TYR A 197 -1.16 -8.00 -2.49
CA TYR A 197 -0.82 -6.69 -1.95
C TYR A 197 0.45 -6.12 -2.58
N VAL A 198 1.49 -6.93 -2.73
CA VAL A 198 2.74 -6.52 -3.38
C VAL A 198 2.51 -6.19 -4.86
N LEU A 199 1.77 -7.03 -5.58
CA LEU A 199 1.49 -6.84 -7.01
C LEU A 199 0.53 -5.67 -7.31
N THR A 200 -0.32 -5.27 -6.37
CA THR A 200 -1.19 -4.09 -6.58
C THR A 200 -0.42 -2.78 -6.65
N ARG A 201 0.77 -2.70 -6.04
CA ARG A 201 1.60 -1.48 -6.12
C ARG A 201 2.11 -1.17 -7.53
N PRO A 202 2.85 -2.07 -8.20
CA PRO A 202 3.32 -1.80 -9.55
C PRO A 202 2.15 -1.64 -10.52
N LEU A 203 1.03 -2.35 -10.32
CA LEU A 203 -0.21 -2.10 -11.08
C LEU A 203 -0.66 -0.64 -10.96
N GLY A 204 -0.79 -0.13 -9.73
CA GLY A 204 -1.19 1.27 -9.49
C GLY A 204 -0.20 2.29 -10.04
N ALA A 205 1.12 2.02 -9.92
CA ALA A 205 2.17 2.84 -10.50
C ALA A 205 1.98 2.95 -12.02
N SER A 206 1.90 1.81 -12.70
CA SER A 206 1.74 1.76 -14.14
C SER A 206 0.44 2.40 -14.62
N VAL A 207 -0.66 2.33 -13.86
CA VAL A 207 -1.90 3.07 -14.17
C VAL A 207 -1.68 4.58 -14.09
N ALA A 208 -1.07 5.08 -13.02
CA ALA A 208 -0.82 6.51 -12.86
C ALA A 208 0.09 7.05 -13.97
N ASP A 209 1.17 6.32 -14.26
CA ASP A 209 2.11 6.67 -15.31
C ASP A 209 1.52 6.59 -16.70
N TRP A 210 0.74 5.54 -16.97
CA TRP A 210 0.02 5.42 -18.23
C TRP A 210 -0.92 6.60 -18.46
N LEU A 211 -1.59 7.11 -17.42
CA LEU A 211 -2.45 8.29 -17.55
C LEU A 211 -1.64 9.58 -17.67
N GLY A 212 -0.60 9.73 -16.85
CA GLY A 212 0.10 11.00 -16.63
C GLY A 212 1.26 11.28 -17.58
N LYS A 213 2.10 10.28 -17.89
CA LYS A 213 3.33 10.46 -18.68
C LYS A 213 3.02 10.71 -20.16
N PRO A 214 3.92 11.35 -20.91
CA PRO A 214 3.67 11.69 -22.31
C PRO A 214 3.61 10.45 -23.22
N THR A 215 3.11 10.65 -24.45
CA THR A 215 2.83 9.55 -25.39
C THR A 215 4.07 8.92 -26.00
N ASP A 216 5.20 9.62 -25.98
CA ASP A 216 6.51 9.13 -26.45
C ASP A 216 7.10 8.02 -25.57
N VAL A 217 6.77 8.02 -24.28
CA VAL A 217 7.14 6.98 -23.31
C VAL A 217 6.00 5.99 -22.99
N GLY A 218 4.95 6.00 -23.82
CA GLY A 218 3.84 5.04 -23.71
C GLY A 218 2.72 5.41 -22.72
N GLY A 219 2.64 6.68 -22.30
CA GLY A 219 1.49 7.22 -21.55
C GLY A 219 0.44 7.90 -22.44
N LEU A 220 -0.61 8.46 -21.84
CA LEU A 220 -1.72 9.17 -22.50
C LEU A 220 -1.52 10.68 -22.53
N GLY A 221 -0.57 11.22 -21.77
CA GLY A 221 -0.27 12.65 -21.74
C GLY A 221 -1.30 13.53 -21.04
N LEU A 222 -2.09 12.99 -20.10
CA LEU A 222 -3.05 13.80 -19.32
C LEU A 222 -2.38 14.73 -18.30
N GLY A 223 -1.09 14.50 -18.01
CA GLY A 223 -0.27 15.28 -17.10
C GLY A 223 -0.39 14.84 -15.63
N GLY A 224 0.74 14.89 -14.91
CA GLY A 224 0.81 14.44 -13.51
C GLY A 224 -0.10 15.21 -12.55
N GLY A 225 -0.24 16.52 -12.73
CA GLY A 225 -1.10 17.37 -11.88
C GLY A 225 -2.59 16.98 -11.94
N PRO A 226 -3.22 16.99 -13.13
CA PRO A 226 -4.62 16.56 -13.29
C PRO A 226 -4.87 15.12 -12.81
N VAL A 227 -3.98 14.18 -13.13
CA VAL A 227 -4.09 12.77 -12.71
C VAL A 227 -4.00 12.64 -11.18
N SER A 228 -3.02 13.29 -10.54
CA SER A 228 -2.87 13.33 -9.08
C SER A 228 -4.10 13.92 -8.40
N LEU A 229 -4.63 15.04 -8.90
CA LEU A 229 -5.83 15.68 -8.34
C LEU A 229 -7.07 14.77 -8.46
N ALA A 230 -7.28 14.14 -9.62
CA ALA A 230 -8.40 13.22 -9.82
C ALA A 230 -8.33 12.02 -8.87
N LEU A 231 -7.14 11.41 -8.73
CA LEU A 231 -6.91 10.30 -7.81
C LEU A 231 -7.08 10.71 -6.34
N ALA A 232 -6.66 11.93 -5.99
CA ALA A 232 -6.83 12.49 -4.64
C ALA A 232 -8.30 12.66 -4.28
N VAL A 233 -9.11 13.17 -5.21
CA VAL A 233 -10.57 13.31 -5.03
C VAL A 233 -11.24 11.93 -4.90
N LEU A 234 -10.87 10.97 -5.77
CA LEU A 234 -11.43 9.62 -5.74
C LEU A 234 -11.11 8.90 -4.43
N ILE A 235 -9.85 8.90 -3.98
CA ILE A 235 -9.50 8.26 -2.71
C ILE A 235 -10.15 8.98 -1.53
N ALA A 236 -10.21 10.31 -1.52
CA ALA A 236 -10.86 11.05 -0.44
C ALA A 236 -12.35 10.69 -0.34
N GLY A 237 -13.04 10.52 -1.48
CA GLY A 237 -14.42 10.06 -1.53
C GLY A 237 -14.59 8.65 -0.96
N VAL A 238 -13.73 7.71 -1.34
CA VAL A 238 -13.77 6.33 -0.82
C VAL A 238 -13.47 6.31 0.69
N VAL A 239 -12.46 7.04 1.14
CA VAL A 239 -12.09 7.11 2.58
C VAL A 239 -13.20 7.78 3.39
N ALA A 240 -13.84 8.83 2.87
CA ALA A 240 -14.99 9.45 3.52
C ALA A 240 -16.15 8.46 3.66
N TYR A 241 -16.46 7.71 2.60
CA TYR A 241 -17.48 6.66 2.64
C TYR A 241 -17.16 5.58 3.68
N LEU A 242 -15.92 5.11 3.73
CA LEU A 242 -15.46 4.14 4.74
C LEU A 242 -15.54 4.70 6.17
N ALA A 243 -15.13 5.95 6.38
CA ALA A 243 -15.18 6.61 7.67
C ALA A 243 -16.63 6.76 8.20
N VAL A 244 -17.60 7.01 7.31
CA VAL A 244 -19.02 7.14 7.66
C VAL A 244 -19.67 5.78 7.88
N THR A 245 -19.49 4.84 6.95
CA THR A 245 -20.20 3.56 6.97
C THR A 245 -19.57 2.52 7.89
N LYS A 246 -18.26 2.64 8.18
CA LYS A 246 -17.49 1.74 9.04
C LYS A 246 -17.54 0.26 8.63
N ILE A 247 -17.88 -0.02 7.37
CA ILE A 247 -17.97 -1.38 6.81
C ILE A 247 -16.62 -2.10 6.73
N ASP A 248 -15.53 -1.37 6.95
CA ASP A 248 -14.15 -1.83 6.94
C ASP A 248 -13.55 -1.93 8.35
N VAL A 249 -14.36 -1.71 9.40
CA VAL A 249 -13.96 -1.99 10.78
C VAL A 249 -14.07 -3.49 11.02
N GLN A 250 -12.94 -4.14 11.33
CA GLN A 250 -12.96 -5.55 11.70
C GLN A 250 -13.82 -5.75 12.96
N ALA A 251 -14.77 -6.68 12.91
CA ALA A 251 -15.57 -7.04 14.07
C ALA A 251 -14.68 -7.60 15.19
N ASP A 252 -14.89 -7.13 16.42
CA ASP A 252 -14.20 -7.67 17.59
C ASP A 252 -14.55 -9.16 17.72
N ALA A 253 -13.55 -10.04 17.82
CA ALA A 253 -13.72 -11.49 17.86
C ALA A 253 -14.44 -12.03 19.12
N GLU A 254 -15.07 -11.18 19.92
CA GLU A 254 -15.85 -11.55 21.10
C GLU A 254 -17.13 -10.72 21.18
N THR A 255 -18.16 -11.15 20.46
CA THR A 255 -19.51 -11.08 21.02
C THR A 255 -20.09 -12.46 20.88
N PRO A 256 -20.00 -13.33 21.92
CA PRO A 256 -20.97 -14.40 22.03
C PRO A 256 -22.32 -13.69 21.97
N THR A 257 -23.11 -13.97 20.94
CA THR A 257 -24.52 -13.61 20.92
C THR A 257 -25.08 -14.05 22.26
N ALA A 258 -25.31 -13.07 23.13
CA ALA A 258 -26.06 -13.26 24.35
C ALA A 258 -27.48 -13.54 23.87
N GLU A 259 -27.78 -14.82 23.60
CA GLU A 259 -29.15 -15.32 23.62
C GLU A 259 -29.62 -15.21 25.07
N VAL A 260 -29.93 -13.98 25.46
CA VAL A 260 -30.79 -13.69 26.59
C VAL A 260 -32.21 -13.75 26.06
N GLY A 261 -32.80 -14.94 26.19
CA GLY A 261 -34.00 -15.04 27.02
C GLY A 261 -35.27 -15.57 26.39
N ARG A 262 -35.91 -16.43 27.21
CA ARG A 262 -37.34 -16.78 27.30
C ARG A 262 -37.75 -17.91 26.33
N ARG A 263 -38.19 -19.09 26.76
CA ARG A 263 -38.90 -19.52 27.98
C ARG A 263 -38.52 -20.95 28.34
#